data_AF-A0A0C9ZB53-F1
#
_entry.id   AF-A0A0C9ZB53-F1
#
_cell.length_a   1.000
_cell.length_b   1.000
_cell.length_c   1.000
_cell.angle_alpha   90.00
_cell.angle_beta   90.00
_cell.angle_gamma   90.00
#
_symmetry.space_group_name_H-M   'P 1'
#
loop_
_entity.id
_entity.type
_entity.pdbx_description
1 polymer ?
#
loop_
_entity_poly.entity_id
_entity_poly.type
_entity_poly.pdbx_seq_one_letter_code
_entity_poly.pdbx_strand_id
1 'polypeptide(L)'
;MFEHGVSLPLEGKSDECAIPLQDRKATFDLFPDHIYGHVGSTDTYSYEELRSLLELVQKYCCAETRPNLIKLGHDFHIPQVFSHGFMNLLKIPLKEISKEHHLLIGEEVFVAFVYAKAMLDEHCRIVACEEPVILSHASDCGNLTACQEDWHAVWWNGMGRFLLDGRNLQPFSDAIKHFREMQFGRMGHGCQQLMFQVLNHGVAFRYADTFVKDVCQGLVHDLGITSDWFL
;
A
#
# COMPACT_ATOMS: atom_id res chain seq x y z
N MET A 1 -35.29 -20.80 -10.93
CA MET A 1 -35.12 -21.07 -9.50
C MET A 1 -33.63 -21.14 -9.21
N PHE A 2 -32.99 -19.99 -8.98
CA PHE A 2 -31.60 -19.86 -8.52
C PHE A 2 -31.53 -18.54 -7.77
N GLU A 3 -31.92 -18.55 -6.50
CA GLU A 3 -31.44 -17.58 -5.53
C GLU A 3 -30.40 -18.32 -4.71
N HIS A 4 -29.11 -17.96 -4.83
CA HIS A 4 -28.11 -18.11 -3.77
C HIS A 4 -27.20 -16.88 -3.90
N GLY A 5 -27.77 -15.72 -3.58
CA GLY A 5 -26.98 -14.53 -3.31
C GLY A 5 -26.32 -14.73 -1.95
N VAL A 6 -25.00 -14.84 -1.94
CA VAL A 6 -24.23 -14.76 -0.70
C VAL A 6 -24.38 -13.32 -0.20
N SER A 7 -25.27 -13.14 0.78
CA SER A 7 -25.41 -11.88 1.49
C SER A 7 -24.08 -11.58 2.19
N LEU A 8 -23.44 -10.46 1.83
CA LEU A 8 -22.33 -9.93 2.60
C LEU A 8 -22.80 -9.68 4.05
N PRO A 9 -21.97 -9.90 5.07
CA PRO A 9 -22.36 -9.63 6.44
C PRO A 9 -22.83 -8.17 6.56
N LEU A 10 -24.09 -7.97 6.96
CA LEU A 10 -24.71 -6.65 7.22
C LEU A 10 -24.22 -6.03 8.55
N GLU A 11 -23.34 -6.72 9.25
CA GLU A 11 -22.77 -6.34 10.53
C GLU A 11 -22.11 -4.95 10.44
N GLY A 12 -22.51 -4.04 11.33
CA GLY A 12 -21.97 -2.68 11.43
C GLY A 12 -22.46 -1.67 10.41
N LYS A 13 -23.48 -2.00 9.59
CA LYS A 13 -24.03 -1.07 8.58
C LYS A 13 -25.24 -0.27 9.04
N SER A 14 -25.87 -0.64 10.15
CA SER A 14 -26.97 0.09 10.78
C SER A 14 -27.07 -0.26 12.26
N ASP A 15 -27.78 0.55 13.03
CA ASP A 15 -28.05 0.31 14.46
C ASP A 15 -28.80 -1.02 14.69
N GLU A 16 -29.63 -1.43 13.72
CA GLU A 16 -30.36 -2.69 13.74
C GLU A 16 -29.46 -3.92 13.44
N CYS A 17 -28.24 -3.68 12.95
CA CYS A 17 -27.24 -4.68 12.62
C CYS A 17 -25.93 -4.40 13.38
N ALA A 18 -26.03 -4.20 14.70
CA ALA A 18 -24.89 -3.93 15.56
C ALA A 18 -23.78 -4.99 15.45
N ILE A 19 -22.53 -4.57 15.64
CA ILE A 19 -21.36 -5.46 15.72
C ILE A 19 -21.32 -6.06 17.13
N PRO A 20 -21.61 -7.36 17.34
CA PRO A 20 -21.42 -7.99 18.63
C PRO A 20 -19.93 -8.02 19.03
N LEU A 21 -19.53 -7.10 19.92
CA LEU A 21 -18.21 -7.08 20.54
C LEU A 21 -18.15 -8.06 21.73
N GLN A 22 -18.50 -9.32 21.51
CA GLN A 22 -18.36 -10.35 22.53
C GLN A 22 -16.86 -10.49 22.86
N ASP A 23 -16.52 -10.27 24.13
CA ASP A 23 -15.19 -10.39 24.73
C ASP A 23 -14.14 -9.31 24.41
N ARG A 24 -14.49 -8.26 23.68
CA ARG A 24 -13.56 -7.15 23.36
C ARG A 24 -14.02 -5.77 23.83
N LYS A 25 -15.02 -5.69 24.71
CA LYS A 25 -15.59 -4.41 25.17
C LYS A 25 -14.55 -3.50 25.82
N ALA A 26 -13.75 -4.01 26.74
CA ALA A 26 -12.71 -3.22 27.41
C ALA A 26 -11.68 -2.67 26.40
N THR A 27 -11.23 -3.50 25.45
CA THR A 27 -10.34 -3.09 24.36
C THR A 27 -10.99 -2.09 23.41
N PHE A 28 -12.28 -2.25 23.13
CA PHE A 28 -13.02 -1.32 22.30
C PHE A 28 -13.13 0.03 23.00
N ASP A 29 -13.38 0.09 24.31
CA ASP A 29 -13.48 1.36 25.04
C ASP A 29 -12.14 2.15 25.00
N LEU A 30 -11.00 1.47 24.88
CA LEU A 30 -9.69 2.11 24.63
C LEU A 30 -9.58 2.80 23.27
N PHE A 31 -10.36 2.36 22.28
CA PHE A 31 -10.28 2.85 20.91
C PHE A 31 -10.90 4.27 20.75
N PRO A 32 -12.13 4.57 21.23
CA PRO A 32 -12.65 5.92 21.31
C PRO A 32 -11.80 6.82 22.20
N ASP A 33 -11.33 6.34 23.34
CA ASP A 33 -10.53 7.17 24.25
C ASP A 33 -9.23 7.64 23.57
N HIS A 34 -8.58 6.76 22.81
CA HIS A 34 -7.40 7.13 22.02
C HIS A 34 -7.74 7.99 20.78
N ILE A 35 -8.80 7.67 20.04
CA ILE A 35 -9.18 8.43 18.81
C ILE A 35 -9.70 9.83 19.14
N TYR A 36 -10.45 10.00 20.23
CA TYR A 36 -11.09 11.25 20.61
C TYR A 36 -10.32 12.03 21.69
N GLY A 37 -9.11 11.57 22.06
CA GLY A 37 -8.20 12.33 22.90
C GLY A 37 -8.54 12.35 24.39
N HIS A 38 -9.26 11.35 24.89
CA HIS A 38 -9.31 11.09 26.33
C HIS A 38 -8.02 10.37 26.74
N VAL A 39 -6.98 11.15 26.97
CA VAL A 39 -5.72 10.67 27.53
C VAL A 39 -5.97 10.28 28.98
N GLY A 40 -6.40 9.04 29.21
CA GLY A 40 -6.12 8.34 30.45
C GLY A 40 -4.61 8.37 30.68
N SER A 41 -4.19 8.47 31.94
CA SER A 41 -2.78 8.55 32.34
C SER A 41 -1.91 7.61 31.49
N THR A 42 -0.90 8.19 30.85
CA THR A 42 -0.03 7.62 29.79
C THR A 42 0.72 6.32 30.15
N ASP A 43 0.47 5.72 31.31
CA ASP A 43 1.32 4.69 31.92
C ASP A 43 0.67 3.29 32.08
N THR A 44 -0.51 3.01 31.52
CA THR A 44 -1.24 1.78 31.91
C THR A 44 -1.95 1.04 30.78
N TYR A 45 -1.29 0.79 29.65
CA TYR A 45 -1.75 -0.28 28.74
C TYR A 45 -0.83 -1.48 28.80
N SER A 46 -1.38 -2.63 29.14
CA SER A 46 -0.69 -3.90 29.03
C SER A 46 -0.45 -4.26 27.56
N TYR A 47 0.56 -5.09 27.31
CA TYR A 47 0.85 -5.62 25.98
C TYR A 47 -0.38 -6.28 25.32
N GLU A 48 -1.19 -7.01 26.10
CA GLU A 48 -2.40 -7.67 25.60
C GLU A 48 -3.49 -6.67 25.21
N GLU A 49 -3.60 -5.54 25.92
CA GLU A 49 -4.54 -4.47 25.56
C GLU A 49 -4.12 -3.76 24.28
N LEU A 50 -2.83 -3.43 24.12
CA LEU A 50 -2.29 -2.84 22.90
C LEU A 50 -2.41 -3.79 21.71
N ARG A 51 -2.10 -5.08 21.90
CA ARG A 51 -2.27 -6.10 20.86
C ARG A 51 -3.72 -6.23 20.44
N SER A 52 -4.64 -6.33 21.41
CA SER A 52 -6.07 -6.45 21.14
C SER A 52 -6.60 -5.20 20.43
N LEU A 53 -6.11 -4.00 20.81
CA LEU A 53 -6.44 -2.73 20.18
C LEU A 53 -5.96 -2.72 18.72
N LEU A 54 -4.72 -3.12 18.46
CA LEU A 54 -4.16 -3.20 17.10
C LEU A 54 -4.91 -4.22 16.23
N GLU A 55 -5.30 -5.37 16.76
CA GLU A 55 -6.13 -6.34 16.04
C GLU A 55 -7.51 -5.75 15.69
N LEU A 56 -8.08 -4.93 16.59
CA LEU A 56 -9.37 -4.28 16.40
C LEU A 56 -9.26 -3.15 15.36
N VAL A 57 -8.23 -2.32 15.46
CA VAL A 57 -7.85 -1.30 14.46
C VAL A 57 -7.68 -1.99 13.11
N GLN A 58 -6.87 -3.04 13.00
CA GLN A 58 -6.63 -3.72 11.72
C GLN A 58 -7.89 -4.37 11.12
N LYS A 59 -8.80 -4.88 11.97
CA LYS A 59 -10.05 -5.52 11.54
C LYS A 59 -11.12 -4.52 11.10
N TYR A 60 -11.22 -3.36 11.76
CA TYR A 60 -12.32 -2.42 11.58
C TYR A 60 -11.91 -1.08 10.96
N CYS A 61 -10.62 -0.82 10.76
CA CYS A 61 -10.15 0.42 10.14
C CYS A 61 -10.42 0.47 8.64
N CYS A 62 -11.40 1.31 8.27
CA CYS A 62 -11.61 1.85 6.95
C CYS A 62 -10.45 2.77 6.49
N ALA A 63 -10.41 3.15 5.22
CA ALA A 63 -9.32 3.95 4.64
C ALA A 63 -9.01 5.26 5.42
N GLU A 64 -10.03 5.82 6.08
CA GLU A 64 -9.99 7.07 6.86
C GLU A 64 -9.23 6.96 8.18
N THR A 65 -9.02 5.75 8.71
CA THR A 65 -8.35 5.53 10.02
C THR A 65 -6.91 5.07 9.88
N ARG A 66 -6.38 4.96 8.65
CA ARG A 66 -4.98 4.59 8.38
C ARG A 66 -3.95 5.57 8.98
N PRO A 67 -4.20 6.90 9.00
CA PRO A 67 -3.34 7.85 9.71
C PRO A 67 -3.22 7.59 11.22
N ASN A 68 -4.23 6.95 11.83
CA ASN A 68 -4.21 6.62 13.27
C ASN A 68 -3.13 5.59 13.61
N LEU A 69 -2.76 4.69 12.68
CA LEU A 69 -1.70 3.71 12.90
C LEU A 69 -0.31 4.36 13.03
N ILE A 70 -0.08 5.45 12.31
CA ILE A 70 1.17 6.22 12.43
C ILE A 70 1.24 6.83 13.82
N LYS A 71 0.18 7.52 14.24
CA LYS A 71 0.10 8.12 15.58
C LYS A 71 0.25 7.07 16.68
N LEU A 72 -0.45 5.95 16.59
CA LEU A 72 -0.32 4.83 17.53
C LEU A 72 1.11 4.29 17.59
N GLY A 73 1.72 4.01 16.43
CA GLY A 73 3.08 3.49 16.37
C GLY A 73 4.12 4.47 16.93
N HIS A 74 3.88 5.76 16.77
CA HIS A 74 4.70 6.83 17.34
C HIS A 74 4.50 6.94 18.86
N ASP A 75 3.27 7.18 19.31
CA ASP A 75 2.93 7.44 20.72
C ASP A 75 3.29 6.26 21.65
N PHE A 76 3.24 5.02 21.14
CA PHE A 76 3.59 3.81 21.89
C PHE A 76 4.98 3.24 21.58
N HIS A 77 5.77 3.91 20.76
CA HIS A 77 7.09 3.44 20.32
C HIS A 77 7.07 1.99 19.77
N ILE A 78 6.14 1.71 18.85
CA ILE A 78 5.99 0.40 18.17
C ILE A 78 6.39 0.53 16.69
N PRO A 79 7.67 0.27 16.33
CA PRO A 79 8.20 0.52 14.99
C PRO A 79 7.43 -0.20 13.88
N GLN A 80 6.97 -1.43 14.15
CA GLN A 80 6.28 -2.25 13.17
C GLN A 80 4.90 -1.68 12.83
N VAL A 81 4.19 -1.15 13.84
CA VAL A 81 2.89 -0.49 13.66
C VAL A 81 3.06 0.82 12.92
N PHE A 82 4.04 1.63 13.33
CA PHE A 82 4.37 2.88 12.64
C PHE A 82 4.69 2.62 11.18
N SER A 83 5.58 1.66 10.91
CA SER A 83 5.98 1.30 9.55
C SER A 83 4.78 0.82 8.73
N HIS A 84 3.95 -0.04 9.30
CA HIS A 84 2.73 -0.50 8.63
C HIS A 84 1.77 0.66 8.32
N GLY A 85 1.60 1.59 9.26
CA GLY A 85 0.81 2.81 9.09
C GLY A 85 1.35 3.68 7.96
N PHE A 86 2.66 3.92 7.92
CA PHE A 86 3.31 4.72 6.88
C PHE A 86 3.18 4.10 5.48
N MET A 87 3.41 2.78 5.35
CA MET A 87 3.20 2.06 4.09
C MET A 87 1.75 2.17 3.60
N ASN A 88 0.77 2.18 4.51
CA ASN A 88 -0.63 2.33 4.16
C ASN A 88 -1.01 3.78 3.82
N LEU A 89 -0.38 4.76 4.47
CA LEU A 89 -0.54 6.18 4.14
C LEU A 89 -0.09 6.44 2.69
N LEU A 90 1.00 5.83 2.23
CA LEU A 90 1.48 5.94 0.84
C LEU A 90 0.50 5.40 -0.20
N LYS A 91 -0.54 4.67 0.19
CA LYS A 91 -1.61 4.23 -0.73
C LYS A 91 -2.71 5.28 -0.89
N ILE A 92 -2.75 6.30 -0.04
CA ILE A 92 -3.76 7.37 -0.08
C ILE A 92 -3.29 8.44 -1.09
N PRO A 93 -4.14 8.88 -2.03
CA PRO A 93 -3.82 10.01 -2.91
C PRO A 93 -3.55 11.29 -2.10
N LEU A 94 -2.56 12.09 -2.51
CA LEU A 94 -2.20 13.32 -1.77
C LEU A 94 -3.39 14.28 -1.63
N LYS A 95 -4.25 14.36 -2.65
CA LYS A 95 -5.48 15.18 -2.66
C LYS A 95 -6.53 14.75 -1.62
N GLU A 96 -6.42 13.54 -1.07
CA GLU A 96 -7.34 12.97 -0.08
C GLU A 96 -6.81 13.13 1.35
N ILE A 97 -5.60 13.70 1.52
CA ILE A 97 -5.05 14.04 2.83
C ILE A 97 -5.62 15.39 3.27
N SER A 98 -6.45 15.38 4.31
CA SER A 98 -7.03 16.59 4.90
C SER A 98 -6.05 17.26 5.87
N LYS A 99 -6.43 18.45 6.35
CA LYS A 99 -5.66 19.17 7.38
C LYS A 99 -5.63 18.39 8.70
N GLU A 100 -6.72 17.71 9.03
CA GLU A 100 -6.84 16.89 10.23
C GLU A 100 -5.88 15.71 10.18
N HIS A 101 -5.77 15.03 9.02
CA HIS A 101 -4.77 13.98 8.81
C HIS A 101 -3.35 14.51 9.00
N HIS A 102 -3.03 15.70 8.47
CA HIS A 102 -1.72 16.33 8.64
C HIS A 102 -1.42 16.62 10.12
N LEU A 103 -2.37 17.21 10.85
CA LEU A 103 -2.22 17.48 12.28
C LEU A 103 -2.02 16.20 13.10
N LEU A 104 -2.67 15.11 12.69
CA LEU A 104 -2.62 13.83 13.40
C LEU A 104 -1.27 13.12 13.24
N ILE A 105 -0.70 13.09 12.03
CA ILE A 105 0.56 12.38 11.75
C ILE A 105 1.81 13.20 12.06
N GLY A 106 1.66 14.52 12.21
CA GLY A 106 2.76 15.44 12.49
C GLY A 106 3.51 15.91 11.22
N GLU A 107 4.26 17.00 11.38
CA GLU A 107 4.96 17.68 10.29
C GLU A 107 6.04 16.80 9.65
N GLU A 108 6.87 16.15 10.47
CA GLU A 108 8.00 15.32 10.01
C GLU A 108 7.53 14.16 9.15
N VAL A 109 6.49 13.44 9.62
CA VAL A 109 5.90 12.33 8.87
C VAL A 109 5.22 12.82 7.59
N PHE A 110 4.53 13.96 7.64
CA PHE A 110 3.88 14.54 6.48
C PHE A 110 4.90 14.97 5.40
N VAL A 111 6.00 15.61 5.78
CA VAL A 111 7.08 15.98 4.87
C VAL A 111 7.68 14.75 4.19
N ALA A 112 7.99 13.71 4.96
CA ALA A 112 8.51 12.45 4.43
C ALA A 112 7.50 11.74 3.52
N PHE A 113 6.22 11.77 3.86
CA PHE A 113 5.14 11.26 3.02
C PHE A 113 5.06 11.99 1.67
N VAL A 114 5.07 13.33 1.66
CA VAL A 114 5.05 14.14 0.44
C VAL A 114 6.28 13.87 -0.42
N TYR A 115 7.46 13.83 0.20
CA TYR A 115 8.72 13.51 -0.48
C TYR A 115 8.67 12.12 -1.12
N ALA A 116 8.27 11.10 -0.36
CA ALA A 116 8.18 9.74 -0.86
C ALA A 116 7.17 9.62 -2.01
N LYS A 117 6.02 10.28 -1.92
CA LYS A 117 5.03 10.36 -3.01
C LYS A 117 5.62 10.96 -4.28
N ALA A 118 6.31 12.11 -4.17
CA ALA A 118 6.90 12.77 -5.33
C ALA A 118 7.96 11.88 -6.01
N MET A 119 8.80 11.22 -5.22
CA MET A 119 9.82 10.30 -5.74
C MET A 119 9.22 9.06 -6.40
N LEU A 120 8.17 8.48 -5.80
CA LEU A 120 7.47 7.33 -6.38
C LEU A 120 6.73 7.70 -7.67
N ASP A 121 6.07 8.85 -7.71
CA ASP A 121 5.38 9.34 -8.90
C ASP A 121 6.37 9.55 -10.06
N GLU A 122 7.54 10.11 -9.78
CA GLU A 122 8.59 10.29 -10.78
C GLU A 122 9.14 8.94 -11.27
N HIS A 123 9.41 8.02 -10.35
CA HIS A 123 9.83 6.66 -10.70
C HIS A 123 8.79 5.94 -11.57
N CYS A 124 7.50 6.07 -11.25
CA CYS A 124 6.41 5.54 -12.07
C CYS A 124 6.41 6.14 -13.48
N ARG A 125 6.71 7.44 -13.65
CA ARG A 125 6.85 8.06 -14.97
C ARG A 125 8.02 7.51 -15.76
N ILE A 126 9.18 7.34 -15.12
CA ILE A 126 10.36 6.76 -15.76
C ILE A 126 10.01 5.35 -16.24
N VAL A 127 9.48 4.49 -15.37
CA VAL A 127 9.12 3.11 -15.75
C VAL A 127 8.06 3.08 -16.83
N ALA A 128 7.04 3.95 -16.77
CA ALA A 128 6.02 4.02 -17.81
C ALA A 128 6.59 4.39 -19.18
N CYS A 129 7.51 5.37 -19.23
CA CYS A 129 8.10 5.88 -20.46
C CYS A 129 9.27 5.05 -21.00
N GLU A 130 9.98 4.32 -20.13
CA GLU A 130 11.16 3.53 -20.49
C GLU A 130 10.81 2.04 -20.52
N GLU A 131 10.20 1.63 -21.63
CA GLU A 131 9.90 0.22 -21.85
C GLU A 131 11.18 -0.63 -21.93
N PRO A 132 11.18 -1.83 -21.33
CA PRO A 132 12.29 -2.76 -21.49
C PRO A 132 12.48 -3.15 -22.95
N VAL A 133 13.72 -3.10 -23.43
CA VAL A 133 14.06 -3.47 -24.82
C VAL A 133 14.14 -4.99 -24.96
N ILE A 134 13.56 -5.51 -26.05
CA ILE A 134 13.73 -6.92 -26.43
C ILE A 134 15.16 -7.13 -26.94
N LEU A 135 16.05 -7.65 -26.08
CA LEU A 135 17.45 -7.90 -26.44
C LEU A 135 17.64 -9.16 -27.29
N SER A 136 16.74 -10.13 -27.15
CA SER A 136 16.78 -11.41 -27.87
C SER A 136 15.37 -11.91 -28.13
N HIS A 137 15.10 -12.33 -29.37
CA HIS A 137 13.85 -12.99 -29.73
C HIS A 137 13.96 -14.50 -29.51
N ALA A 138 12.86 -15.10 -29.07
CA ALA A 138 12.75 -16.55 -28.97
C ALA A 138 12.63 -17.19 -30.36
N SER A 139 12.93 -18.49 -30.44
CA SER A 139 12.94 -19.25 -31.71
C SER A 139 11.58 -19.34 -32.40
N ASP A 140 10.48 -19.13 -31.65
CA ASP A 140 9.10 -19.11 -32.14
C ASP A 140 8.69 -17.72 -32.70
N CYS A 141 9.57 -16.72 -32.67
CA CYS A 141 9.28 -15.38 -33.18
C CYS A 141 9.35 -15.33 -34.72
N GLY A 142 8.19 -15.39 -35.38
CA GLY A 142 8.12 -15.36 -36.84
C GLY A 142 8.30 -13.96 -37.48
N ASN A 143 8.16 -12.88 -36.71
CA ASN A 143 8.32 -11.51 -37.21
C ASN A 143 8.81 -10.59 -36.08
N LEU A 144 10.09 -10.19 -36.17
CA LEU A 144 10.77 -9.41 -35.13
C LEU A 144 10.19 -8.00 -35.03
N THR A 145 9.95 -7.33 -36.16
CA THR A 145 9.38 -5.97 -36.20
C THR A 145 8.00 -5.94 -35.56
N ALA A 146 7.11 -6.85 -35.97
CA ALA A 146 5.76 -6.94 -35.41
C ALA A 146 5.78 -7.26 -33.90
N CYS A 147 6.71 -8.11 -33.47
CA CYS A 147 6.89 -8.45 -32.06
C CYS A 147 7.30 -7.22 -31.22
N GLN A 148 8.18 -6.37 -31.76
CA GLN A 148 8.63 -5.16 -31.08
C GLN A 148 7.55 -4.07 -31.06
N GLU A 149 6.84 -3.87 -32.18
CA GLU A 149 5.70 -2.95 -32.27
C GLU A 149 4.60 -3.33 -31.27
N ASP A 150 4.25 -4.62 -31.20
CA ASP A 150 3.20 -5.09 -30.29
C ASP A 150 3.66 -4.98 -28.82
N TRP A 151 4.94 -5.23 -28.52
CA TRP A 151 5.49 -5.00 -27.18
C TRP A 151 5.41 -3.54 -26.76
N HIS A 152 5.85 -2.61 -27.62
CA HIS A 152 5.76 -1.17 -27.39
C HIS A 152 4.31 -0.74 -27.14
N ALA A 153 3.40 -1.16 -28.02
CA ALA A 153 1.98 -0.84 -27.90
C ALA A 153 1.37 -1.39 -26.61
N VAL A 154 1.68 -2.63 -26.24
CA VAL A 154 1.13 -3.26 -25.04
C VAL A 154 1.73 -2.65 -23.79
N TRP A 155 3.03 -2.35 -23.76
CA TRP A 155 3.66 -1.65 -22.65
C TRP A 155 2.98 -0.32 -22.34
N TRP A 156 2.81 0.52 -23.36
CA TRP A 156 2.21 1.83 -23.17
C TRP A 156 0.72 1.74 -22.78
N ASN A 157 -0.04 0.89 -23.46
CA ASN A 157 -1.47 0.72 -23.18
C ASN A 157 -1.77 -0.06 -21.88
N GLY A 158 -0.81 -0.83 -21.41
CA GLY A 158 -0.87 -1.64 -20.20
C GLY A 158 -0.13 -0.98 -19.05
N MET A 159 1.18 -1.24 -18.97
CA MET A 159 2.03 -0.76 -17.87
C MET A 159 2.01 0.77 -17.75
N GLY A 160 2.19 1.49 -18.85
CA GLY A 160 2.16 2.95 -18.86
C GLY A 160 0.85 3.48 -18.28
N ARG A 161 -0.28 2.92 -18.70
CA ARG A 161 -1.60 3.27 -18.14
C ARG A 161 -1.74 2.90 -16.67
N PHE A 162 -1.36 1.69 -16.25
CA PHE A 162 -1.51 1.25 -14.86
C PHE A 162 -0.69 2.09 -13.87
N LEU A 163 0.46 2.60 -14.31
CA LEU A 163 1.35 3.42 -13.49
C LEU A 163 1.02 4.92 -13.53
N LEU A 164 0.41 5.41 -14.61
CA LEU A 164 0.14 6.84 -14.80
C LEU A 164 -1.32 7.25 -14.59
N ASP A 165 -2.26 6.30 -14.49
CA ASP A 165 -3.67 6.63 -14.29
C ASP A 165 -3.91 7.18 -12.87
N GLY A 166 -3.92 8.50 -12.75
CA GLY A 166 -4.18 9.20 -11.48
C GLY A 166 -5.57 8.96 -10.88
N ARG A 167 -6.48 8.25 -11.57
CA ARG A 167 -7.76 7.80 -11.01
C ARG A 167 -7.66 6.43 -10.34
N ASN A 168 -6.68 5.62 -10.73
CA ASN A 168 -6.48 4.26 -10.24
C ASN A 168 -5.00 3.88 -10.31
N LEU A 169 -4.18 4.58 -9.53
CA LEU A 169 -2.75 4.27 -9.39
C LEU A 169 -2.60 2.88 -8.79
N GLN A 170 -2.14 1.94 -9.61
CA GLN A 170 -1.89 0.58 -9.16
C GLN A 170 -0.47 0.50 -8.57
N PRO A 171 -0.29 -0.10 -7.38
CA PRO A 171 1.04 -0.50 -6.93
C PRO A 171 1.72 -1.36 -8.01
N PHE A 172 3.03 -1.22 -8.17
CA PHE A 172 3.79 -1.97 -9.19
C PHE A 172 3.51 -3.48 -9.19
N SER A 173 3.40 -4.08 -8.00
CA SER A 173 3.10 -5.50 -7.84
C SER A 173 1.76 -5.90 -8.46
N ASP A 174 0.77 -5.01 -8.43
CA ASP A 174 -0.56 -5.26 -8.97
C ASP A 174 -0.63 -4.88 -10.44
N ALA A 175 0.05 -3.80 -10.85
CA ALA A 175 0.22 -3.43 -12.26
C ALA A 175 0.84 -4.58 -13.08
N ILE A 176 1.88 -5.25 -12.55
CA ILE A 176 2.51 -6.40 -13.22
C ILE A 176 1.55 -7.60 -13.33
N LYS A 177 0.73 -7.86 -12.31
CA LYS A 177 -0.26 -8.96 -12.36
C LYS A 177 -1.27 -8.71 -13.48
N HIS A 178 -1.84 -7.52 -13.54
CA HIS A 178 -2.79 -7.16 -14.60
C HIS A 178 -2.13 -7.14 -15.98
N PHE A 179 -0.89 -6.67 -16.07
CA PHE A 179 -0.14 -6.65 -17.32
C PHE A 179 0.09 -8.06 -17.89
N ARG A 180 0.32 -9.07 -17.04
CA ARG A 180 0.44 -10.48 -17.45
C ARG A 180 -0.82 -11.05 -18.06
N GLU A 181 -1.97 -10.50 -17.73
CA GLU A 181 -3.28 -10.97 -18.21
C GLU A 181 -3.68 -10.30 -19.54
N MET A 182 -2.90 -9.34 -20.03
CA MET A 182 -3.18 -8.63 -21.28
C MET A 182 -2.90 -9.47 -22.53
N GLN A 183 -3.51 -9.06 -23.64
CA GLN A 183 -3.25 -9.63 -24.95
C GLN A 183 -2.03 -8.96 -25.60
N PHE A 184 -1.03 -9.75 -25.96
CA PHE A 184 0.24 -9.27 -26.54
C PHE A 184 0.26 -9.30 -28.08
N GLY A 185 -0.91 -9.35 -28.72
CA GLY A 185 -1.03 -9.35 -30.17
C GLY A 185 -0.30 -10.53 -30.83
N ARG A 186 0.65 -10.20 -31.71
CA ARG A 186 1.46 -11.14 -32.50
C ARG A 186 2.79 -11.47 -31.83
N MET A 187 3.05 -10.95 -30.63
CA MET A 187 4.25 -11.27 -29.87
C MET A 187 4.27 -12.77 -29.56
N GLY A 188 5.32 -13.47 -29.97
CA GLY A 188 5.49 -14.90 -29.70
C GLY A 188 5.53 -15.17 -28.19
N HIS A 189 5.00 -16.32 -27.78
CA HIS A 189 4.93 -16.68 -26.35
C HIS A 189 6.33 -16.76 -25.72
N GLY A 190 7.32 -17.25 -26.47
CA GLY A 190 8.71 -17.24 -26.00
C GLY A 190 9.25 -15.82 -25.73
N CYS A 191 8.97 -14.86 -26.60
CA CYS A 191 9.36 -13.46 -26.39
C CYS A 191 8.66 -12.87 -25.16
N GLN A 192 7.37 -13.15 -24.97
CA GLN A 192 6.63 -12.69 -23.79
C GLN A 192 7.29 -13.20 -22.50
N GLN A 193 7.62 -14.50 -22.45
CA GLN A 193 8.29 -15.10 -21.30
C GLN A 193 9.64 -14.45 -20.99
N LEU A 194 10.46 -14.18 -22.02
CA LEU A 194 11.73 -13.49 -21.85
C LEU A 194 11.54 -12.08 -21.28
N MET A 195 10.56 -11.32 -21.78
CA MET A 195 10.28 -9.99 -21.24
C MET A 195 9.77 -10.04 -19.79
N PHE A 196 8.93 -11.02 -19.45
CA PHE A 196 8.53 -11.20 -18.05
C PHE A 196 9.68 -11.64 -17.15
N GLN A 197 10.65 -12.39 -17.66
CA GLN A 197 11.88 -12.65 -16.90
C GLN A 197 12.63 -11.34 -16.64
N VAL A 198 12.84 -10.49 -17.64
CA VAL A 198 13.48 -9.16 -17.45
C VAL A 198 12.73 -8.35 -16.39
N LEU A 199 11.41 -8.30 -16.46
CA LEU A 199 10.58 -7.59 -15.47
C LEU A 199 10.72 -8.18 -14.06
N ASN A 200 10.75 -9.50 -13.91
CA ASN A 200 10.89 -10.15 -12.60
C ASN A 200 12.28 -9.97 -11.98
N HIS A 201 13.32 -9.89 -12.82
CA HIS A 201 14.65 -9.49 -12.36
C HIS A 201 14.71 -8.00 -12.01
N GLY A 202 13.74 -7.22 -12.49
CA GLY A 202 13.67 -5.76 -12.49
C GLY A 202 14.17 -5.10 -11.21
N VAL A 203 15.29 -4.40 -11.34
CA VAL A 203 15.83 -3.47 -10.34
C VAL A 203 14.84 -2.34 -10.08
N ALA A 204 14.15 -1.88 -11.14
CA ALA A 204 13.19 -0.79 -11.05
C ALA A 204 12.06 -1.06 -10.04
N PHE A 205 11.52 -2.28 -9.98
CA PHE A 205 10.44 -2.60 -9.03
C PHE A 205 10.96 -2.72 -7.59
N ARG A 206 12.16 -3.28 -7.42
CA ARG A 206 12.82 -3.36 -6.11
C ARG A 206 13.24 -2.01 -5.56
N TYR A 207 13.53 -1.05 -6.44
CA TYR A 207 13.90 0.31 -6.05
C TYR A 207 12.78 0.98 -5.24
N ALA A 208 11.53 0.95 -5.72
CA ALA A 208 10.40 1.57 -5.02
C ALA A 208 10.20 0.99 -3.62
N ASP A 209 10.20 -0.34 -3.48
CA ASP A 209 10.02 -1.01 -2.19
C ASP A 209 11.17 -0.71 -1.22
N THR A 210 12.41 -0.68 -1.73
CA THR A 210 13.60 -0.37 -0.92
C THR A 210 13.59 1.07 -0.48
N PHE A 211 13.34 2.01 -1.41
CA PHE A 211 13.25 3.43 -1.13
C PHE A 211 12.22 3.74 -0.05
N VAL A 212 11.02 3.18 -0.15
CA VAL A 212 9.98 3.41 0.87
C VAL A 212 10.39 2.86 2.23
N LYS A 213 11.01 1.67 2.27
CA LYS A 213 11.52 1.10 3.51
C LYS A 213 12.60 2.00 4.13
N ASP A 214 13.51 2.51 3.32
CA ASP A 214 14.60 3.37 3.78
C ASP A 214 14.07 4.69 4.36
N VAL A 215 13.12 5.34 3.66
CA VAL A 215 12.45 6.55 4.18
C VAL A 215 11.75 6.27 5.51
N CYS A 216 11.03 5.15 5.59
CA CYS A 216 10.32 4.76 6.80
C CYS A 216 11.27 4.44 7.96
N GLN A 217 12.39 3.77 7.71
CA GLN A 217 13.41 3.47 8.70
C GLN A 217 14.11 4.75 9.19
N GLY A 218 14.37 5.69 8.28
CA GLY A 218 14.88 7.02 8.64
C GLY A 218 13.93 7.74 9.59
N LEU A 219 12.62 7.76 9.28
CA LEU A 219 11.62 8.34 10.18
C LEU A 219 11.58 7.66 11.55
N VAL A 220 11.58 6.33 11.60
CA VAL A 220 11.57 5.57 12.86
C VAL A 220 12.78 5.94 13.73
N HIS A 221 13.94 6.08 13.11
CA HIS A 221 15.17 6.51 13.79
C HIS A 221 15.09 7.97 14.27
N ASP A 222 14.71 8.90 13.39
CA ASP A 222 14.71 10.34 13.65
C ASP A 222 13.67 10.72 14.72
N LEU A 223 12.54 10.00 14.75
CA LEU A 223 11.48 10.15 15.75
C LEU A 223 11.77 9.40 17.06
N GLY A 224 12.88 8.66 17.16
CA GLY A 224 13.22 7.89 18.36
C GLY A 224 12.21 6.78 18.68
N ILE A 225 11.59 6.19 17.65
CA ILE A 225 10.65 5.09 17.81
C ILE A 225 11.46 3.80 18.00
N THR A 226 11.85 3.50 19.23
CA THR A 226 12.55 2.27 19.62
C THR A 226 11.70 1.43 20.56
N SER A 227 11.62 0.12 20.32
CA SER A 227 10.90 -0.76 21.23
C SER A 227 11.78 -1.13 22.42
N ASP A 228 11.76 -0.33 23.47
CA ASP A 228 12.43 -0.68 24.74
C ASP A 228 11.65 -1.74 25.54
N TRP A 229 10.40 -2.00 25.14
CA TRP A 229 9.48 -2.95 25.78
C TRP A 229 9.85 -4.44 25.65
N PHE A 230 10.90 -4.77 24.89
CA PHE A 230 11.34 -6.16 24.67
C PHE A 230 12.70 -6.51 25.31
N LEU A 231 13.20 -5.67 26.23
CA LEU A 231 14.37 -5.97 27.06
C LEU A 231 13.98 -6.40 28.48
#